data_AF-A0A0D1XMQ0-F1
#
_entry.id   AF-A0A0D1XMQ0-F1
#
_cell.length_a   1.000
_cell.length_b   1.000
_cell.length_c   1.000
_cell.angle_alpha   90.00
_cell.angle_beta   90.00
_cell.angle_gamma   90.00
#
_symmetry.space_group_name_H-M   'P 1'
#
loop_
_entity.id
_entity.type
_entity.pdbx_description
1 polymer ?
#
loop_
_entity_poly.entity_id
_entity_poly.type
_entity_poly.pdbx_seq_one_letter_code
_entity_poly.pdbx_strand_id
1 'polypeptide(L)'
;MRFGAILQACRERAGYTQEQMAELINRSRSCISKLENDRKTLDAQTLIEWAKATQANEVVVAFLYGMDGFGMIQNVMSLLGG
;
A
#
# COMPACT_ATOMS: atom_id res chain seq x y z
N MET A 1 -5.51 -12.35 1.41
CA MET A 1 -5.61 -10.88 1.36
C MET A 1 -5.65 -10.43 -0.09
N ARG A 2 -6.45 -9.42 -0.45
CA ARG A 2 -6.42 -8.80 -1.78
C ARG A 2 -5.46 -7.62 -1.74
N PHE A 3 -4.18 -7.90 -1.97
CA PHE A 3 -3.13 -6.89 -1.85
C PHE A 3 -3.32 -5.74 -2.83
N GLY A 4 -3.84 -6.02 -4.02
CA GLY A 4 -4.15 -5.01 -5.03
C GLY A 4 -5.14 -3.94 -4.55
N ALA A 5 -6.15 -4.32 -3.76
CA ALA A 5 -7.10 -3.36 -3.20
C ALA A 5 -6.45 -2.41 -2.19
N ILE A 6 -5.48 -2.88 -1.42
CA ILE A 6 -4.72 -2.03 -0.48
C ILE A 6 -3.85 -1.04 -1.25
N LEU A 7 -3.15 -1.50 -2.29
CA LEU A 7 -2.33 -0.62 -3.15
C LEU A 7 -3.18 0.47 -3.81
N GLN A 8 -4.35 0.10 -4.32
CA GLN A 8 -5.31 1.04 -4.89
C GLN A 8 -5.75 2.09 -3.86
N ALA A 9 -6.13 1.66 -2.66
CA ALA A 9 -6.55 2.56 -1.59
C ALA A 9 -5.42 3.54 -1.18
N CYS A 10 -4.17 3.08 -1.12
CA CYS A 10 -3.02 3.94 -0.84
C CYS A 10 -2.83 5.00 -1.94
N ARG A 11 -2.92 4.59 -3.21
CA ARG A 11 -2.79 5.47 -4.37
C ARG A 11 -3.88 6.55 -4.37
N GLU A 12 -5.13 6.14 -4.18
CA GLU A 12 -6.29 7.05 -4.20
C GLU A 12 -6.25 8.03 -3.03
N ARG A 13 -5.88 7.57 -1.82
CA ARG A 13 -5.67 8.43 -0.65
C ARG A 13 -4.58 9.48 -0.87
N ALA A 14 -3.52 9.11 -1.60
CA ALA A 14 -2.46 10.03 -1.98
C ALA A 14 -2.84 10.97 -3.15
N GLY A 15 -4.03 10.82 -3.74
CA GLY A 15 -4.53 11.68 -4.80
C GLY A 15 -3.96 11.39 -6.19
N TYR A 16 -3.38 10.21 -6.41
CA TYR A 16 -2.78 9.85 -7.69
C TYR A 16 -3.71 9.05 -8.60
N THR A 17 -3.68 9.35 -9.89
CA THR A 17 -4.16 8.46 -10.95
C THR A 17 -3.21 7.27 -11.14
N GLN A 18 -3.63 6.22 -11.84
CA GLN A 18 -2.75 5.09 -12.15
C GLN A 18 -1.57 5.50 -13.03
N GLU A 19 -1.75 6.42 -13.97
CA GLU A 19 -0.68 7.03 -14.77
C GLU A 19 0.35 7.75 -13.90
N GLN A 20 -0.09 8.65 -13.01
CA GLN A 20 0.82 9.38 -12.11
C GLN A 20 1.57 8.43 -11.18
N MET A 21 0.88 7.41 -10.65
CA MET A 21 1.54 6.39 -9.84
C MET A 21 2.62 5.65 -10.63
N ALA A 22 2.34 5.32 -11.89
CA ALA A 22 3.27 4.64 -12.77
C ALA A 22 4.54 5.47 -13.01
N GLU A 23 4.39 6.79 -13.20
CA GLU A 23 5.50 7.72 -13.33
C GLU A 23 6.34 7.77 -12.05
N LEU A 24 5.70 7.86 -10.88
CA LEU A 24 6.38 7.96 -9.58
C LEU A 24 7.28 6.75 -9.26
N ILE A 25 6.88 5.55 -9.66
CA ILE A 25 7.64 4.31 -9.40
C ILE A 25 8.32 3.75 -10.66
N ASN A 26 8.39 4.53 -11.74
CA ASN A 26 9.00 4.15 -13.01
C ASN A 26 8.51 2.79 -13.53
N ARG A 27 7.20 2.68 -13.72
CA ARG A 27 6.49 1.51 -14.27
C ARG A 27 5.50 1.95 -15.35
N SER A 28 4.93 0.99 -16.07
CA SER A 28 3.80 1.30 -16.96
C SER A 28 2.49 1.35 -16.17
N ARG A 29 1.53 2.17 -16.61
CA ARG A 29 0.18 2.16 -16.04
C ARG A 29 -0.48 0.78 -16.08
N SER A 30 -0.21 -0.02 -17.12
CA SER A 30 -0.70 -1.41 -17.18
C SER A 30 -0.16 -2.27 -16.03
N CYS A 31 1.06 -2.01 -15.56
CA CYS A 31 1.63 -2.68 -14.40
C CYS A 31 0.88 -2.29 -13.13
N ILE A 32 0.60 -0.99 -12.94
CA ILE A 32 -0.21 -0.47 -11.81
C ILE A 32 -1.57 -1.16 -11.79
N SER A 33 -2.28 -1.17 -12.93
CA SER A 33 -3.57 -1.85 -13.05
C SER A 33 -3.49 -3.35 -12.71
N LYS A 34 -2.48 -4.07 -13.21
CA LYS A 34 -2.32 -5.50 -12.91
C LYS A 34 -2.01 -5.75 -11.43
N LEU A 35 -1.21 -4.90 -10.79
CA LEU A 35 -0.93 -4.99 -9.35
C LEU A 35 -2.19 -4.73 -8.53
N GLU A 36 -2.96 -3.69 -8.85
CA GLU A 36 -4.21 -3.33 -8.14
C GLU A 36 -5.32 -4.37 -8.30
N ASN A 37 -5.29 -5.16 -9.38
CA ASN A 37 -6.28 -6.20 -9.66
C ASN A 37 -5.79 -7.62 -9.33
N ASP A 38 -4.69 -7.75 -8.58
CA ASP A 38 -4.07 -9.05 -8.23
C ASP A 38 -3.74 -9.92 -9.47
N ARG A 39 -3.53 -9.30 -10.64
CA ARG A 39 -3.13 -9.96 -11.91
C ARG A 39 -1.62 -10.02 -12.10
N LYS A 40 -0.86 -9.41 -11.20
CA LYS A 40 0.61 -9.47 -11.12
C LYS A 40 1.01 -9.57 -9.65
N THR A 41 1.94 -10.48 -9.36
CA THR A 41 2.52 -10.61 -8.03
C THR A 41 3.25 -9.33 -7.63
N LEU A 42 2.99 -8.86 -6.42
CA LEU A 42 3.70 -7.75 -5.80
C LEU A 42 5.01 -8.25 -5.19
N ASP A 43 6.13 -7.73 -5.67
CA ASP A 43 7.43 -7.95 -5.04
C ASP A 43 7.73 -6.88 -3.96
N ALA A 44 8.66 -7.19 -3.07
CA ALA A 44 9.00 -6.34 -1.93
C ALA A 44 9.57 -4.97 -2.35
N GLN A 45 10.34 -4.91 -3.43
CA GLN A 45 10.92 -3.66 -3.91
C GLN A 45 9.81 -2.71 -4.39
N THR A 46 8.87 -3.23 -5.19
CA THR A 46 7.70 -2.49 -5.66
C THR A 46 6.83 -2.04 -4.47
N LEU A 47 6.64 -2.87 -3.44
CA LEU A 47 5.90 -2.47 -2.24
C LEU A 47 6.56 -1.30 -1.51
N ILE A 48 7.89 -1.30 -1.36
CA ILE A 48 8.65 -0.21 -0.72
C ILE A 48 8.55 1.08 -1.54
N GLU A 49 8.71 0.99 -2.85
CA GLU A 49 8.56 2.15 -3.76
C GLU A 49 7.14 2.73 -3.68
N TRP A 50 6.12 1.86 -3.63
CA TRP A 50 4.73 2.26 -3.51
C TRP A 50 4.45 2.99 -2.20
N ALA A 51 4.91 2.43 -1.08
CA ALA A 51 4.73 3.00 0.25
C ALA A 51 5.40 4.38 0.36
N LYS A 52 6.60 4.54 -0.21
CA LYS A 52 7.28 5.84 -0.27
C LYS A 52 6.51 6.85 -1.10
N ALA A 53 6.08 6.47 -2.31
CA ALA A 53 5.35 7.35 -3.21
C ALA A 53 4.02 7.84 -2.59
N THR A 54 3.33 6.98 -1.85
CA THR A 54 2.01 7.26 -1.25
C THR A 54 2.08 7.74 0.20
N GLN A 55 3.28 7.90 0.76
CA GLN A 55 3.52 8.18 2.19
C GLN A 55 2.78 7.20 3.12
N ALA A 56 2.69 5.94 2.71
CA ALA A 56 1.94 4.86 3.37
C ALA A 56 2.89 3.80 3.97
N ASN A 57 3.95 4.21 4.67
CA ASN A 57 4.97 3.29 5.18
C ASN A 57 4.42 2.27 6.19
N GLU A 58 3.35 2.61 6.89
CA GLU A 58 2.61 1.73 7.80
C GLU A 58 2.07 0.47 7.10
N VAL A 59 1.80 0.55 5.80
CA VAL A 59 1.29 -0.58 5.00
C VAL A 59 2.35 -1.67 4.85
N VAL A 60 3.64 -1.32 4.77
CA VAL A 60 4.73 -2.30 4.72
C VAL A 60 4.73 -3.15 6.00
N VAL A 61 4.55 -2.50 7.16
CA VAL A 61 4.49 -3.19 8.46
C VAL A 61 3.26 -4.09 8.53
N ALA A 62 2.09 -3.61 8.10
CA ALA A 62 0.87 -4.42 8.06
C ALA A 62 1.04 -5.69 7.19
N PHE A 63 1.70 -5.56 6.04
CA PHE A 63 2.00 -6.69 5.15
C PHE A 63 2.95 -7.71 5.77
N LEU A 64 4.03 -7.28 6.42
CA LEU A 64 5.05 -8.17 6.97
C LEU A 64 4.58 -8.95 8.19
N TYR A 65 3.81 -8.30 9.06
CA TYR A 65 3.36 -8.93 10.30
C TYR A 65 2.02 -9.66 10.15
N GLY A 66 1.43 -9.68 8.94
CA GLY A 66 0.07 -10.17 8.72
C GLY A 66 -0.95 -9.50 9.64
N MET A 67 -0.62 -8.27 10.07
CA MET A 67 -1.30 -7.61 11.18
C MET A 67 -2.65 -7.10 10.72
N ASP A 68 -3.69 -7.53 11.43
CA ASP A 68 -4.99 -6.91 11.36
C ASP A 68 -4.85 -5.45 11.80
N GLY A 69 -5.09 -4.52 10.87
CA GLY A 69 -5.01 -3.09 11.11
C GLY A 69 -5.89 -2.65 12.28
N PHE A 70 -6.96 -3.40 12.61
CA PHE A 70 -7.80 -3.14 13.76
C PHE A 70 -7.08 -3.35 15.10
N GLY A 71 -6.28 -4.41 15.23
CA GLY A 71 -5.51 -4.68 16.45
C GLY A 71 -4.41 -3.65 16.71
N MET A 72 -3.82 -3.12 15.64
CA MET A 72 -2.86 -2.01 15.73
C MET A 72 -3.49 -0.72 16.26
N ILE A 73 -4.68 -0.35 15.75
CA ILE A 73 -5.41 0.82 16.22
C ILE A 73 -5.73 0.67 17.71
N GLN A 74 -6.11 -0.52 18.18
CA GLN A 74 -6.34 -0.75 19.61
C GLN A 74 -5.08 -0.59 20.46
N ASN A 75 -3.93 -1.07 19.99
CA ASN A 75 -2.66 -0.92 20.72
C ASN A 75 -2.18 0.54 20.78
N VAL A 76 -2.34 1.29 19.68
CA VAL A 76 -2.03 2.73 19.66
C VAL A 76 -3.00 3.48 20.58
N MET A 77 -4.28 3.14 20.57
CA MET A 77 -5.27 3.76 21.46
C MET A 77 -5.01 3.44 22.93
N SER A 78 -4.54 2.24 23.27
CA SER A 78 -4.21 1.89 24.67
C SER A 78 -2.94 2.59 25.16
N LEU A 79 -1.97 2.81 24.27
CA LEU A 79 -0.76 3.60 24.58
C LEU A 79 -1.05 5.09 24.78
N LEU A 80 -2.06 5.64 24.09
CA LEU A 80 -2.45 7.05 24.23
C LEU A 80 -3.46 7.29 25.37
N GLY A 81 -4.17 6.24 25.80
CA GLY A 81 -5.17 6.29 26.88
C GLY A 81 -4.63 5.88 28.25
N GLY A 82 -3.32 5.64 28.39
CA GLY A 82 -2.61 5.31 29.63
C GLY A 82 -1.89 6.50 30.23
#